data_AF-A0A1B9M7T7-F1
#
_entry.id   AF-A0A1B9M7T7-F1
#
_cell.length_a   1.000
_cell.length_b   1.000
_cell.length_c   1.000
_cell.angle_alpha   90.00
_cell.angle_beta   90.00
_cell.angle_gamma   90.00
#
_symmetry.space_group_name_H-M   'P 1'
#
loop_
_entity.id
_entity.type
_entity.pdbx_description
1 polymer ?
#
loop_
_entity_poly.entity_id
_entity_poly.type
_entity_poly.pdbx_seq_one_letter_code
_entity_poly.pdbx_strand_id
1 'polypeptide(L)'
;MVTWCSGLGYRVPQVKDLTNAVCSGIGSGPNCQGSIGATPPSKNNNYLRTIGAGLFSEWGFMYHYAGADFVDQNYWTSDTTRIGQFSGQFDVGASNGDIFWFRTSIINYGLCTTP
;
A
#
# COMPACT_ATOMS: atom_id res chain seq x y z
N MET A 1 0.16 -10.40 -10.71
CA MET A 1 -0.91 -9.45 -10.35
C MET A 1 -1.21 -8.47 -11.49
N VAL A 2 -0.22 -7.78 -12.06
CA VAL A 2 -0.42 -6.83 -13.17
C VAL A 2 -1.22 -7.45 -14.33
N THR A 3 -0.80 -8.61 -14.84
CA THR A 3 -1.50 -9.32 -15.92
C THR A 3 -2.93 -9.72 -15.56
N TRP A 4 -3.19 -10.05 -14.30
CA TRP A 4 -4.52 -10.43 -13.81
C TRP A 4 -5.46 -9.21 -13.77
N CYS A 5 -5.07 -8.14 -13.10
CA CYS A 5 -5.89 -6.93 -13.02
C CYS A 5 -6.14 -6.34 -14.42
N SER A 6 -5.09 -6.25 -15.25
CA SER A 6 -5.22 -5.72 -16.61
C SER A 6 -6.09 -6.58 -17.51
N GLY A 7 -6.08 -7.91 -17.34
CA GLY A 7 -6.98 -8.81 -18.06
C GLY A 7 -8.46 -8.60 -17.73
N LEU A 8 -8.77 -8.01 -16.57
CA LEU A 8 -10.12 -7.67 -16.13
C LEU A 8 -10.51 -6.20 -16.43
N GLY A 9 -9.63 -5.41 -17.06
CA GLY A 9 -9.84 -3.97 -17.30
C GLY A 9 -9.52 -3.07 -16.10
N TYR A 10 -8.84 -3.60 -15.08
CA TYR A 10 -8.39 -2.87 -13.89
C TYR A 10 -6.86 -2.66 -13.90
N ARG A 11 -6.35 -1.94 -12.91
CA ARG A 11 -4.91 -1.82 -12.63
C ARG A 11 -4.59 -2.24 -11.20
N VAL A 12 -3.33 -2.55 -10.94
CA VAL A 12 -2.82 -2.70 -9.56
C VAL A 12 -2.80 -1.30 -8.92
N PRO A 13 -3.22 -1.14 -7.65
CA PRO A 13 -3.20 0.16 -6.97
C PRO A 13 -1.77 0.68 -6.81
N GLN A 14 -1.61 1.98 -6.72
CA GLN A 14 -0.40 2.64 -6.23
C GLN A 14 -0.48 2.84 -4.72
N VAL A 15 0.64 3.16 -4.06
CA VAL A 15 0.70 3.49 -2.62
C VAL A 15 -0.32 4.58 -2.28
N LYS A 16 -0.40 5.64 -3.10
CA LYS A 16 -1.37 6.73 -2.95
C LYS A 16 -2.84 6.31 -3.08
N ASP A 17 -3.14 5.17 -3.68
CA ASP A 17 -4.52 4.68 -3.75
C ASP A 17 -4.93 4.00 -2.43
N LEU A 18 -3.95 3.58 -1.61
CA LEU A 18 -4.17 2.80 -0.40
C LEU A 18 -3.93 3.59 0.89
N THR A 19 -2.94 4.47 0.94
CA THR A 19 -2.56 5.15 2.18
C THR A 19 -1.97 6.55 1.95
N ASN A 20 -2.11 7.41 2.94
CA ASN A 20 -1.41 8.70 3.09
C ASN A 20 -0.23 8.61 4.08
N ALA A 21 0.22 7.41 4.43
CA ALA A 21 1.46 7.21 5.17
C ALA A 21 2.65 7.89 4.46
N VAL A 22 3.58 8.41 5.27
CA VAL A 22 4.84 8.98 4.77
C VAL A 22 6.00 8.14 5.27
N CYS A 23 7.03 7.96 4.44
CA CYS A 23 8.27 7.32 4.88
C CYS A 23 9.17 8.28 5.65
N SER A 24 8.66 8.79 6.76
CA SER A 24 9.37 9.62 7.74
C SER A 24 8.71 9.47 9.11
N GLY A 25 9.38 9.95 10.16
CA GLY A 25 8.83 9.87 11.52
C GLY A 25 8.79 8.45 12.08
N ILE A 26 7.84 8.19 12.98
CA ILE A 26 7.70 6.91 13.69
C ILE A 26 7.31 5.81 12.71
N GLY A 27 7.92 4.62 12.85
CA GLY A 27 7.65 3.46 12.00
C GLY A 27 8.27 3.54 10.60
N SER A 28 8.97 4.63 10.27
CA SER A 28 9.71 4.75 9.01
C SER A 28 11.07 4.04 9.06
N GLY A 29 11.57 3.66 7.89
CA GLY A 29 12.83 2.94 7.73
C GLY A 29 13.31 2.95 6.27
N PRO A 30 14.49 2.38 5.98
CA PRO A 30 15.03 2.35 4.61
C PRO A 30 14.13 1.59 3.63
N ASN A 31 13.26 0.72 4.14
CA ASN A 31 12.32 -0.11 3.40
C ASN A 31 11.07 0.63 2.90
N CYS A 32 10.81 1.88 3.27
CA CYS A 32 9.72 2.66 2.65
C CYS A 32 10.25 3.82 1.80
N GLN A 33 11.56 4.00 1.71
CA GLN A 33 12.11 5.21 1.12
C GLN A 33 11.78 5.33 -0.37
N GLY A 34 11.32 6.51 -0.77
CA GLY A 34 10.83 6.83 -2.10
C GLY A 34 9.35 6.55 -2.32
N SER A 35 8.63 5.97 -1.34
CA SER A 35 7.19 5.77 -1.45
C SER A 35 6.45 7.13 -1.44
N ILE A 36 5.44 7.27 -2.30
CA ILE A 36 4.58 8.46 -2.34
C ILE A 36 3.15 8.04 -1.98
N GLY A 37 2.72 8.42 -0.78
CA GLY A 37 1.35 8.26 -0.32
C GLY A 37 0.39 9.32 -0.87
N ALA A 38 -0.88 9.18 -0.52
CA ALA A 38 -1.94 10.10 -0.85
C ALA A 38 -1.81 11.43 -0.07
N THR A 39 -2.60 12.41 -0.49
CA THR A 39 -2.70 13.73 0.15
C THR A 39 -4.07 13.92 0.81
N PRO A 40 -4.15 14.60 1.97
CA PRO A 40 -3.04 15.18 2.73
C PRO A 40 -2.19 14.09 3.42
N PRO A 41 -0.86 14.29 3.51
CA PRO A 41 0.03 13.30 4.09
C PRO A 41 -0.17 13.20 5.61
N SER A 42 0.05 11.99 6.14
CA SER A 42 0.21 11.74 7.56
C SER A 42 1.57 12.26 8.07
N LYS A 43 1.85 12.09 9.36
CA LYS A 43 3.12 12.50 10.00
C LYS A 43 4.17 11.40 10.06
N ASN A 44 3.77 10.14 9.89
CA ASN A 44 4.53 8.95 10.21
C ASN A 44 4.30 7.88 9.13
N ASN A 45 4.95 6.72 9.25
CA ASN A 45 4.67 5.57 8.39
C ASN A 45 3.45 4.78 8.89
N ASN A 46 2.32 5.46 9.02
CA ASN A 46 1.00 4.90 9.29
C ASN A 46 -0.03 5.91 8.79
N TYR A 47 -1.20 5.45 8.38
CA TYR A 47 -2.22 6.36 7.89
C TYR A 47 -2.63 7.39 8.95
N LEU A 48 -3.07 8.55 8.47
CA LEU A 48 -3.97 9.43 9.20
C LEU A 48 -5.36 9.28 8.59
N ARG A 49 -6.39 9.10 9.42
CA ARG A 49 -7.77 8.93 8.94
C ARG A 49 -8.25 10.18 8.22
N THR A 50 -8.40 10.11 6.90
CA THR A 50 -8.79 11.25 6.06
C THR A 50 -9.49 10.74 4.80
N ILE A 51 -10.63 11.35 4.47
CA ILE A 51 -11.42 11.01 3.28
C ILE A 51 -10.67 11.48 2.03
N GLY A 52 -10.64 10.63 1.00
CA GLY A 52 -9.91 10.89 -0.25
C GLY A 52 -8.39 10.68 -0.15
N ALA A 53 -7.90 10.10 0.95
CA ALA A 53 -6.47 9.92 1.22
C ALA A 53 -6.00 8.45 1.07
N GLY A 54 -6.71 7.68 0.24
CA GLY A 54 -6.45 6.25 0.00
C GLY A 54 -7.33 5.33 0.84
N LEU A 55 -7.53 4.09 0.36
CA LEU A 55 -8.50 3.13 0.90
C LEU A 55 -8.33 2.89 2.42
N PHE A 56 -7.14 2.54 2.87
CA PHE A 56 -6.89 2.24 4.28
C PHE A 56 -6.86 3.50 5.14
N SER A 57 -6.46 4.64 4.60
CA SER A 57 -6.61 5.93 5.32
C SER A 57 -8.07 6.32 5.50
N GLU A 58 -8.92 6.07 4.51
CA GLU A 58 -10.33 6.44 4.59
C GLU A 58 -11.13 5.47 5.46
N TRP A 59 -10.90 4.16 5.32
CA TRP A 59 -11.70 3.11 5.95
C TRP A 59 -11.03 2.45 7.18
N GLY A 60 -9.70 2.54 7.29
CA GLY A 60 -8.91 2.02 8.42
C GLY A 60 -8.67 0.54 8.39
N PHE A 61 -8.69 -0.08 9.57
CA PHE A 61 -8.42 -1.50 9.72
C PHE A 61 -9.48 -2.34 9.03
N MET A 62 -9.15 -2.86 7.84
CA MET A 62 -10.09 -3.54 6.97
C MET A 62 -10.60 -4.88 7.52
N TYR A 63 -9.85 -5.54 8.41
CA TYR A 63 -10.26 -6.81 9.03
C TYR A 63 -11.55 -6.69 9.86
N HIS A 64 -11.90 -5.48 10.32
CA HIS A 64 -13.15 -5.25 11.04
C HIS A 64 -14.40 -5.22 10.13
N TYR A 65 -14.23 -5.23 8.80
CA TYR A 65 -15.34 -5.13 7.84
C TYR A 65 -15.74 -6.51 7.33
N ALA A 66 -16.84 -7.03 7.87
CA ALA A 66 -17.41 -8.31 7.45
C ALA A 66 -17.75 -8.30 5.95
N GLY A 67 -17.32 -9.33 5.21
CA GLY A 67 -17.58 -9.48 3.78
C GLY A 67 -16.70 -8.61 2.87
N ALA A 68 -15.72 -7.89 3.40
CA ALA A 68 -14.77 -7.12 2.60
C ALA A 68 -13.61 -7.97 2.03
N ASP A 69 -13.47 -9.22 2.48
CA ASP A 69 -12.42 -10.17 2.10
C ASP A 69 -10.98 -9.67 2.32
N PHE A 70 -10.79 -8.73 3.25
CA PHE A 70 -9.48 -8.32 3.73
C PHE A 70 -9.05 -9.16 4.94
N VAL A 71 -7.82 -9.66 4.88
CA VAL A 71 -7.08 -10.16 6.04
C VAL A 71 -6.12 -9.10 6.58
N ASP A 72 -5.70 -9.26 7.84
CA ASP A 72 -4.69 -8.42 8.51
C ASP A 72 -3.28 -8.73 7.98
N GLN A 73 -3.03 -8.31 6.73
CA GLN A 73 -1.79 -8.50 5.97
C GLN A 73 -1.54 -7.30 5.04
N ASN A 74 -0.43 -7.35 4.30
CA ASN A 74 -0.06 -6.32 3.33
C ASN A 74 -0.52 -6.65 1.91
N TYR A 75 -0.82 -5.60 1.16
CA TYR A 75 -1.29 -5.68 -0.22
C TYR A 75 -0.34 -4.96 -1.16
N TRP A 76 0.07 -5.64 -2.23
CA TRP A 76 1.02 -5.09 -3.20
C TRP A 76 0.46 -3.85 -3.91
N THR A 77 1.35 -2.89 -4.16
CA THR A 77 1.08 -1.72 -5.01
C THR A 77 1.93 -1.79 -6.27
N SER A 78 1.59 -1.13 -7.37
CA SER A 78 2.38 -1.12 -8.60
C SER A 78 3.69 -0.34 -8.50
N ASP A 79 3.95 0.35 -7.38
CA ASP A 79 5.14 1.18 -7.20
C ASP A 79 6.36 0.32 -6.92
N THR A 80 7.26 0.26 -7.90
CA THR A 80 8.53 -0.47 -7.79
C THR A 80 9.66 0.46 -7.37
N THR A 81 10.55 -0.03 -6.52
CA THR A 81 11.82 0.65 -6.19
C THR A 81 12.96 -0.35 -6.10
N ARG A 82 14.18 0.17 -6.17
CA ARG A 82 15.41 -0.61 -6.07
C ARG A 82 16.18 -0.22 -4.81
N ILE A 83 16.43 -1.19 -3.94
CA ILE A 83 17.25 -1.00 -2.74
C ILE A 83 18.57 -1.75 -2.93
N GLY A 84 19.64 -1.00 -3.13
CA GLY A 84 20.95 -1.54 -3.49
C GLY A 84 20.89 -2.29 -4.84
N GLN A 85 21.15 -3.59 -4.81
CA GLN A 85 21.11 -4.43 -6.01
C GLN A 85 19.74 -5.08 -6.27
N PHE A 86 18.82 -5.02 -5.30
CA PHE A 86 17.57 -5.76 -5.32
C PHE A 86 16.42 -4.91 -5.85
N SER A 87 15.69 -5.45 -6.83
CA SER A 87 14.42 -4.90 -7.29
C SER A 87 13.28 -5.42 -6.40
N GLY A 88 12.35 -4.55 -6.08
CA GLY A 88 11.18 -4.90 -5.30
C GLY A 88 10.06 -3.91 -5.52
N GLN A 89 9.02 -4.09 -4.72
CA GLN A 89 7.75 -3.40 -4.86
C GLN A 89 7.29 -2.95 -3.48
N PHE A 90 6.56 -1.85 -3.42
CA PHE A 90 5.93 -1.45 -2.17
C PHE A 90 4.65 -2.24 -1.93
N ASP A 91 4.36 -2.48 -0.67
CA ASP A 91 3.10 -3.00 -0.18
C ASP A 91 2.60 -2.12 0.96
N VAL A 92 1.29 -2.19 1.23
CA VAL A 92 0.64 -1.40 2.26
C VAL A 92 -0.16 -2.30 3.19
N GLY A 93 0.04 -2.14 4.51
CA GLY A 93 -0.68 -2.89 5.54
C GLY A 93 -2.14 -2.47 5.65
N ALA A 94 -3.06 -3.44 5.65
CA ALA A 94 -4.49 -3.17 5.76
C ALA A 94 -4.96 -2.83 7.19
N SER A 95 -4.08 -2.89 8.20
CA SER A 95 -4.40 -2.57 9.60
C SER A 95 -4.15 -1.13 9.98
N ASN A 96 -3.04 -0.55 9.53
CA ASN A 96 -2.59 0.77 9.92
C ASN A 96 -2.07 1.61 8.73
N GLY A 97 -2.11 1.07 7.50
CA GLY A 97 -1.68 1.75 6.28
C GLY A 97 -0.17 2.00 6.21
N ASP A 98 0.63 1.25 6.96
CA ASP A 98 2.09 1.36 6.88
C ASP A 98 2.62 0.86 5.53
N ILE A 99 3.73 1.45 5.10
CA ILE A 99 4.37 1.13 3.83
C ILE A 99 5.60 0.29 4.11
N PHE A 100 5.71 -0.85 3.43
CA PHE A 100 6.91 -1.65 3.39
C PHE A 100 7.36 -1.87 1.95
N TRP A 101 8.56 -2.41 1.81
CA TRP A 101 9.13 -2.84 0.55
C TRP A 101 9.59 -4.27 0.70
N PHE A 102 9.26 -5.08 -0.28
CA PHE A 102 9.71 -6.45 -0.36
C PHE A 102 10.19 -6.78 -1.77
N ARG A 103 11.06 -7.79 -1.84
CA ARG A 103 11.48 -8.35 -3.12
C ARG A 103 10.26 -8.95 -3.82
N THR A 104 10.21 -8.85 -5.14
CA THR A 104 9.12 -9.40 -5.97
C THR A 104 8.99 -10.92 -5.89
N SER A 105 9.96 -11.61 -5.29
CA SER A 105 9.90 -13.05 -5.00
C SER A 105 9.03 -13.42 -3.80
N ILE A 106 8.60 -12.44 -2.98
CA ILE A 106 7.72 -12.67 -1.83
C ILE A 106 6.26 -12.74 -2.31
N ILE A 107 5.46 -13.59 -1.66
CA ILE A 107 4.03 -13.70 -1.91
C ILE A 107 3.31 -12.80 -0.90
N ASN A 108 2.54 -11.82 -1.38
CA ASN A 108 1.63 -10.98 -0.61
C ASN A 108 0.28 -10.90 -1.32
N TYR A 109 -0.71 -10.32 -0.64
CA TYR A 109 -2.06 -10.15 -1.17
C TYR A 109 -2.10 -9.11 -2.28
N GLY A 110 -3.16 -9.18 -3.10
CA GLY A 110 -3.34 -8.31 -4.25
C GLY A 110 -4.69 -7.67 -4.30
N LEU A 111 -4.69 -6.44 -4.83
CA LEU A 111 -5.88 -5.67 -5.11
C LEU A 111 -5.85 -5.23 -6.57
N CYS A 112 -7.03 -5.04 -7.14
CA CYS A 112 -7.22 -4.36 -8.40
C CYS A 112 -8.09 -3.13 -8.15
N THR A 113 -7.77 -2.02 -8.79
CA THR A 113 -8.53 -0.77 -8.73
C THR A 113 -8.82 -0.28 -10.14
N THR A 114 -9.85 0.54 -10.29
CA THR A 114 -10.16 1.19 -11.57
C THR A 114 -9.03 2.13 -11.98
N PRO A 115 -8.82 2.36 -13.30
CA PRO A 115 -7.79 3.28 -13.79
C PRO A 115 -7.81 4.65 -13.12
#